data_AF-A0A843R200-F1
#
_entry.id   AF-A0A843R200-F1
#
_cell.length_a   1.000
_cell.length_b   1.000
_cell.length_c   1.000
_cell.angle_alpha   90.00
_cell.angle_beta   90.00
_cell.angle_gamma   90.00
#
_symmetry.space_group_name_H-M   'P 1'
#
loop_
_entity.id
_entity.type
_entity.pdbx_description
1 polymer ?
#
loop_
_entity_poly.entity_id
_entity_poly.type
_entity_poly.pdbx_seq_one_letter_code
_entity_poly.pdbx_strand_id
1 'polypeptide(L)'
;MSTTILSFQNRVVIETLHNEGRSLRYIANYLDFSKTTIFNELHRLNSEYQAELAQTDFERKVSQRGRKSSLTKGLKHLIEEKIQVQKWSPEQVAHV
;
A
#
# COMPACT_ATOMS: atom_id res chain seq x y z
N MET A 1 10.78 -16.88 8.05
CA MET A 1 9.35 -16.47 8.08
C MET A 1 9.07 -15.70 6.80
N SER A 2 8.24 -16.29 5.93
CA SER A 2 7.82 -15.71 4.65
C SER A 2 7.02 -14.43 4.90
N THR A 3 7.16 -13.45 4.01
CA THR A 3 6.50 -12.14 4.10
C THR A 3 4.99 -12.29 4.26
N THR A 4 4.41 -11.68 5.30
CA THR A 4 2.96 -11.66 5.60
C THR A 4 2.11 -10.87 4.59
N ILE A 5 2.70 -10.39 3.50
CA ILE A 5 2.05 -9.57 2.48
C ILE A 5 1.62 -10.46 1.33
N LEU A 6 0.32 -10.48 1.06
CA LEU A 6 -0.24 -11.15 -0.11
C LEU A 6 0.18 -10.41 -1.39
N SER A 7 0.64 -11.14 -2.40
CA SER A 7 0.82 -10.62 -3.76
C SER A 7 -0.53 -10.50 -4.48
N PHE A 8 -0.57 -9.82 -5.64
CA PHE A 8 -1.77 -9.80 -6.47
C PHE A 8 -2.19 -11.22 -6.91
N GLN A 9 -1.23 -12.08 -7.27
CA GLN A 9 -1.51 -13.47 -7.63
C GLN A 9 -2.17 -14.23 -6.47
N ASN A 10 -1.70 -14.04 -5.23
CA ASN A 10 -2.33 -14.65 -4.07
C ASN A 10 -3.78 -14.16 -3.90
N ARG A 11 -4.05 -12.87 -4.13
CA ARG A 11 -5.41 -12.31 -4.06
C ARG A 11 -6.35 -12.93 -5.09
N VAL A 12 -5.88 -13.12 -6.32
CA VAL A 12 -6.63 -13.80 -7.40
C VAL A 12 -6.94 -15.24 -7.01
N VAL A 13 -5.98 -15.98 -6.47
CA VAL A 13 -6.22 -17.35 -6.00
C VAL A 13 -7.23 -17.38 -4.84
N ILE A 14 -7.15 -16.43 -3.90
CA ILE A 14 -8.13 -16.30 -2.82
C ILE A 14 -9.54 -16.09 -3.38
N GLU A 15 -9.71 -15.18 -4.34
CA GLU A 15 -11.00 -14.89 -4.98
C GLU A 15 -11.56 -16.15 -5.67
N THR A 16 -10.76 -16.80 -6.52
CA THR A 16 -11.18 -18.00 -7.25
C THR A 16 -11.62 -19.11 -6.30
N LEU A 17 -10.79 -19.46 -5.31
CA LEU A 17 -11.10 -20.54 -4.38
C LEU A 17 -12.26 -20.20 -3.44
N HIS A 18 -12.42 -18.93 -3.06
CA HIS A 18 -13.58 -18.48 -2.30
C HIS A 18 -14.88 -18.64 -3.10
N ASN A 19 -14.86 -18.25 -4.38
CA ASN A 19 -16.00 -18.38 -5.28
C ASN A 19 -16.36 -19.84 -5.59
N GLU A 20 -15.38 -20.75 -5.54
CA GLU A 20 -15.60 -22.20 -5.58
C GLU A 20 -16.17 -22.79 -4.27
N GLY A 21 -16.38 -21.97 -3.23
CA GLY A 21 -16.89 -22.40 -1.92
C GLY A 21 -15.85 -23.15 -1.07
N ARG A 22 -14.55 -22.99 -1.33
CA ARG A 22 -13.50 -23.61 -0.51
C ARG A 22 -13.44 -22.96 0.87
N SER A 23 -13.19 -23.79 1.89
CA SER A 23 -13.05 -23.29 3.26
C SER A 23 -11.82 -22.40 3.42
N LEU A 24 -11.89 -21.42 4.34
CA LEU A 24 -10.74 -20.56 4.68
C LEU A 24 -9.47 -21.36 5.03
N ARG A 25 -9.63 -22.52 5.69
CA ARG A 25 -8.50 -23.37 6.06
C ARG A 25 -7.85 -24.03 4.84
N TYR A 26 -8.66 -24.42 3.85
CA TYR A 26 -8.16 -24.96 2.60
C TYR A 26 -7.33 -23.92 1.84
N ILE A 27 -7.88 -22.71 1.67
CA ILE A 27 -7.20 -21.61 0.98
C ILE A 27 -5.89 -21.24 1.68
N ALA A 28 -5.92 -21.15 3.01
CA ALA A 28 -4.75 -20.86 3.83
C ALA A 28 -3.64 -21.90 3.64
N ASN A 29 -3.98 -23.18 3.71
CA ASN A 29 -3.02 -24.27 3.47
C ASN A 29 -2.49 -24.27 2.02
N TYR A 30 -3.34 -23.97 1.04
CA TYR A 30 -2.97 -23.94 -0.37
C TYR A 30 -1.93 -22.85 -0.68
N LEU A 31 -2.08 -21.67 -0.08
CA LEU A 31 -1.18 -20.53 -0.29
C LEU A 31 -0.04 -20.43 0.74
N ASP A 32 0.04 -21.37 1.69
CA ASP A 32 0.98 -21.33 2.83
C ASP A 32 0.86 -20.04 3.67
N PHE A 33 -0.37 -19.62 3.97
CA PHE A 33 -0.66 -18.50 4.88
C PHE A 33 -1.46 -18.94 6.10
N SER A 34 -1.53 -18.08 7.11
CA SER A 34 -2.43 -18.30 8.24
C SER A 34 -3.90 -18.15 7.82
N LYS A 35 -4.80 -18.91 8.45
CA LYS A 35 -6.25 -18.74 8.28
C LYS A 35 -6.70 -17.30 8.53
N THR A 36 -6.09 -16.64 9.51
CA THR A 36 -6.38 -15.24 9.86
C THR A 36 -6.01 -14.28 8.73
N THR A 37 -4.90 -14.53 8.03
CA THR A 37 -4.50 -13.74 6.85
C THR A 37 -5.57 -13.81 5.76
N ILE A 38 -6.06 -15.01 5.45
CA ILE A 38 -7.11 -15.20 4.44
C ILE A 38 -8.43 -14.54 4.88
N PHE A 39 -8.82 -14.73 6.14
CA PHE A 39 -10.03 -14.10 6.69
C PHE A 39 -9.96 -12.57 6.58
N ASN A 40 -8.86 -11.96 7.02
CA ASN A 40 -8.67 -10.52 6.97
C ASN A 40 -8.64 -9.98 5.54
N GLU A 41 -8.09 -10.75 4.60
CA GLU A 41 -8.08 -10.34 3.20
C GLU A 41 -9.48 -10.38 2.58
N LEU A 42 -10.26 -11.44 2.82
CA LEU A 42 -11.66 -11.52 2.35
C LEU A 42 -12.53 -10.41 2.94
N HIS A 43 -12.25 -9.97 4.17
CA HIS A 43 -12.96 -8.87 4.84
C HIS A 43 -12.26 -7.52 4.71
N ARG A 44 -11.34 -7.38 3.73
CA ARG A 44 -10.57 -6.15 3.54
C ARG A 44 -11.44 -4.95 3.15
N LEU A 45 -12.49 -5.21 2.39
CA LEU A 45 -13.43 -4.21 1.87
C LEU A 45 -14.82 -4.45 2.45
N ASN A 46 -15.65 -3.40 2.47
CA ASN A 46 -17.05 -3.49 2.92
C ASN A 46 -18.00 -4.05 1.84
N SER A 47 -17.47 -4.36 0.65
CA SER A 47 -18.18 -4.95 -0.47
C SER A 47 -17.86 -6.44 -0.58
N GLU A 48 -18.49 -7.12 -1.53
CA GLU A 48 -18.05 -8.44 -1.98
C GLU A 48 -16.55 -8.42 -2.32
N TYR A 49 -15.86 -9.51 -2.01
CA TYR A 49 -14.42 -9.58 -2.20
C TYR A 49 -14.07 -9.68 -3.69
N GLN A 50 -13.18 -8.79 -4.15
CA GLN A 50 -12.64 -8.79 -5.51
C GLN A 50 -11.13 -8.53 -5.43
N ALA A 51 -10.32 -9.38 -6.09
CA ALA A 51 -8.87 -9.31 -5.98
C ALA A 51 -8.31 -7.97 -6.47
N GLU A 52 -8.87 -7.43 -7.55
CA GLU A 52 -8.46 -6.14 -8.13
C GLU A 52 -8.69 -4.99 -7.15
N LEU A 53 -9.89 -4.89 -6.58
CA LEU A 53 -10.21 -3.85 -5.60
C LEU A 53 -9.35 -3.98 -4.34
N ALA A 54 -9.12 -5.21 -3.87
CA ALA A 54 -8.26 -5.47 -2.72
C ALA A 54 -6.81 -5.04 -2.98
N GLN A 55 -6.31 -5.28 -4.19
CA GLN A 55 -4.98 -4.83 -4.62
C GLN A 55 -4.89 -3.31 -4.72
N THR A 56 -5.87 -2.64 -5.34
CA THR A 56 -5.90 -1.17 -5.40
C THR A 56 -5.94 -0.55 -3.99
N ASP A 57 -6.73 -1.10 -3.07
CA ASP A 57 -6.75 -0.64 -1.68
C ASP A 57 -5.38 -0.85 -1.00
N PHE A 58 -4.72 -1.98 -1.25
CA PHE A 58 -3.37 -2.25 -0.75
C PHE A 58 -2.37 -1.22 -1.25
N GLU A 59 -2.31 -0.97 -2.55
CA GLU A 59 -1.40 0.01 -3.16
C GLU A 59 -1.63 1.42 -2.64
N ARG A 60 -2.91 1.82 -2.52
CA ARG A 60 -3.31 3.10 -1.92
C ARG A 60 -2.84 3.22 -0.47
N LYS A 61 -3.01 2.19 0.36
CA LYS A 61 -2.55 2.22 1.75
C LYS A 61 -1.03 2.22 1.83
N VAL A 62 -0.35 1.47 0.95
CA VAL A 62 1.11 1.43 0.87
C VAL A 62 1.69 2.78 0.47
N SER A 63 1.11 3.49 -0.50
CA SER A 63 1.57 4.82 -0.91
C SER A 63 1.39 5.88 0.19
N GLN A 64 0.51 5.63 1.15
CA GLN A 64 0.28 6.47 2.32
C GLN A 64 1.12 6.07 3.54
N ARG A 65 1.90 4.97 3.47
CA ARG A 65 2.78 4.56 4.57
C ARG A 65 3.93 5.54 4.74
N GLY A 66 4.45 5.58 5.96
CA GLY A 66 5.60 6.39 6.32
C GLY A 66 5.24 7.82 6.71
N ARG A 67 6.27 8.58 7.10
CA ARG A 67 6.11 9.98 7.49
C ARG A 67 5.89 10.81 6.23
N LYS A 68 4.79 11.56 6.19
CA LYS A 68 4.55 12.54 5.12
C LYS A 68 5.66 13.59 5.14
N SER A 69 6.18 13.93 3.97
CA SER A 69 7.18 14.99 3.84
C SER A 69 6.60 16.34 4.29
N SER A 70 7.39 17.15 4.99
CA SER A 70 7.07 18.55 5.26
C SER A 70 7.19 19.43 4.01
N LEU A 71 7.73 18.89 2.91
CA LEU A 71 7.89 19.58 1.63
C LEU A 71 6.55 19.73 0.90
N THR A 72 5.83 20.80 1.21
CA THR A 72 4.63 21.21 0.47
C THR A 72 5.01 21.73 -0.93
N LYS A 73 4.04 21.81 -1.86
CA LYS A 73 4.27 22.39 -3.20
C LYS A 73 4.78 23.83 -3.14
N GLY A 74 4.22 24.64 -2.24
CA GLY A 74 4.66 26.02 -2.03
C GLY A 74 6.08 26.08 -1.47
N LEU A 75 6.39 25.24 -0.47
CA LEU A 75 7.74 25.17 0.09
C LEU A 75 8.76 24.69 -0.95
N LYS A 76 8.39 23.72 -1.79
CA LYS A 76 9.22 23.27 -2.91
C LYS A 76 9.52 24.40 -3.89
N HIS A 77 8.49 25.13 -4.33
CA HIS A 77 8.66 26.25 -5.26
C HIS A 77 9.54 27.36 -4.65
N LEU A 78 9.34 27.69 -3.37
CA LEU A 78 10.18 28.65 -2.66
C LEU A 78 11.65 28.21 -2.63
N ILE A 79 11.92 26.95 -2.26
CA ILE A 79 13.28 26.40 -2.23
C ILE A 79 13.91 26.43 -3.64
N GLU A 80 13.16 26.02 -4.67
CA GLU A 80 13.63 26.04 -6.06
C GLU A 80 13.94 27.47 -6.53
N GLU A 81 13.09 28.44 -6.23
CA GLU A 81 13.33 29.85 -6.56
C GLU A 81 14.59 30.39 -5.85
N LYS A 82 14.71 30.17 -4.53
CA LYS A 82 15.85 30.65 -3.74
C LYS A 82 17.18 30.05 -4.20
N ILE A 83 17.21 28.75 -4.47
CA ILE A 83 18.44 28.06 -4.89
C ILE A 83 18.75 28.35 -6.37
N GLN A 84 17.78 28.16 -7.27
CA GLN A 84 18.04 28.18 -8.71
C GLN A 84 18.09 29.59 -9.29
N VAL A 85 17.23 30.50 -8.83
CA VAL A 85 17.15 31.88 -9.35
C VAL A 85 18.05 32.80 -8.53
N GLN A 86 17.85 32.80 -7.20
CA GLN A 86 18.57 33.73 -6.31
C GLN A 86 19.97 33.24 -5.92
N LYS A 87 20.34 32.00 -6.30
CA LYS A 87 21.65 31.38 -6.05
C LYS A 87 22.05 31.34 -4.58
N TRP A 88 21.07 31.23 -3.67
CA TRP A 88 21.33 31.09 -2.23
C TRP A 88 21.88 29.70 -1.92
N SER A 89 22.74 29.61 -0.89
CA SER A 89 23.18 28.32 -0.38
C SER A 89 22.04 27.59 0.32
N PRO A 90 22.04 26.24 0.35
CA PRO A 90 21.01 25.48 1.06
C PRO A 90 20.87 25.88 2.54
N GLU A 91 21.97 26.23 3.21
CA GLU A 91 21.96 26.69 4.60
C GLU A 91 21.21 28.03 4.73
N GLN A 92 21.42 28.96 3.81
CA GLN A 92 20.68 30.23 3.81
C GLN A 92 19.18 30.00 3.62
N VAL A 93 18.79 29.10 2.72
CA VAL A 93 17.37 28.78 2.48
C VAL A 93 16.72 28.11 3.70
N ALA A 94 17.48 27.33 4.48
CA ALA A 94 16.98 26.66 5.67
C ALA A 94 16.68 27.64 6.84
N HIS A 95 17.24 28.85 6.81
CA HIS A 95 17.10 29.86 7.86
C HIS A 95 16.09 30.99 7.51
N VAL A 96 15.25 30.77 6.50
CA VAL A 96 14.22 31.71 6.02
C VAL A 96 12.85 31.29 6.53
#